data_AF-A0A8I1Y3E3-F1
#
_entry.id   AF-A0A8I1Y3E3-F1
#
_cell.length_a   1.000
_cell.length_b   1.000
_cell.length_c   1.000
_cell.angle_alpha   90.00
_cell.angle_beta   90.00
_cell.angle_gamma   90.00
#
_symmetry.space_group_name_H-M   'P 1'
#
loop_
_entity.id
_entity.type
_entity.pdbx_description
1 polymer ?
#
loop_
_entity_poly.entity_id
_entity_poly.type
_entity_poly.pdbx_seq_one_letter_code
_entity_poly.pdbx_strand_id
1 'polypeptide(L)'
;MREEFLKAHPDIVRRVLATYEEARKYSLANYDELKKTFIAVTKLPDAVVDKQLKERTELTHSRIGSAQRESILAAGLALQQAGVIDAKTDVKAALDSLIDDQVPLPTN
;
A
#
# COMPACT_ATOMS: atom_id res chain seq x y z
N MET A 1 8.74 -4.38 -3.15
CA MET A 1 9.47 -5.25 -4.11
C MET A 1 10.96 -4.94 -4.00
N ARG A 2 11.86 -5.91 -4.18
CA ARG A 2 13.31 -5.62 -4.16
C ARG A 2 13.73 -4.90 -5.44
N GLU A 3 14.62 -3.92 -5.30
CA GLU A 3 15.09 -3.08 -6.41
C GLU A 3 15.77 -3.90 -7.54
N GLU A 4 16.54 -4.94 -7.20
CA GLU A 4 17.19 -5.76 -8.23
C GLU A 4 16.16 -6.49 -9.11
N PHE A 5 15.03 -6.91 -8.53
CA PHE A 5 13.97 -7.57 -9.28
C PHE A 5 13.28 -6.61 -10.25
N LEU A 6 13.06 -5.36 -9.85
CA LEU A 6 12.54 -4.32 -10.75
C LEU A 6 13.45 -4.11 -11.94
N LYS A 7 14.75 -3.96 -11.68
CA LYS A 7 15.77 -3.75 -12.71
C LYS A 7 15.87 -4.93 -13.67
N ALA A 8 15.80 -6.16 -13.16
CA ALA A 8 15.90 -7.37 -13.98
C ALA A 8 14.62 -7.69 -14.76
N HIS A 9 13.44 -7.32 -14.23
CA HIS A 9 12.15 -7.76 -14.76
C HIS A 9 11.09 -6.63 -14.82
N PRO A 10 11.39 -5.47 -15.45
CA PRO A 10 10.50 -4.31 -15.41
C PRO A 10 9.11 -4.58 -16.00
N ASP A 11 9.02 -5.43 -17.02
CA ASP A 11 7.74 -5.77 -17.66
C ASP A 11 6.85 -6.64 -16.79
N ILE A 12 7.44 -7.57 -16.02
CA ILE A 12 6.70 -8.40 -15.06
C ILE A 12 6.14 -7.50 -13.95
N VAL A 13 6.95 -6.57 -13.45
CA VAL A 13 6.49 -5.63 -12.43
C VAL A 13 5.33 -4.79 -12.95
N ARG A 14 5.44 -4.22 -14.14
CA ARG A 14 4.36 -3.44 -14.76
C ARG A 14 3.07 -4.26 -14.89
N ARG A 15 3.17 -5.51 -15.32
CA ARG A 15 2.01 -6.41 -15.45
C ARG A 15 1.37 -6.68 -14.09
N VAL A 16 2.16 -6.96 -13.06
CA VAL A 16 1.65 -7.21 -11.70
C VAL A 16 0.95 -5.97 -11.14
N LEU A 17 1.54 -4.79 -11.29
CA LEU A 17 0.91 -3.54 -10.87
C LEU A 17 -0.41 -3.27 -11.61
N ALA A 18 -0.50 -3.65 -12.90
CA ALA A 18 -1.75 -3.59 -13.65
C ALA A 18 -2.84 -4.47 -13.06
N THR A 19 -2.52 -5.72 -12.73
CA THR A 19 -3.49 -6.62 -12.09
C THR A 19 -3.94 -6.10 -10.72
N TYR A 20 -3.05 -5.49 -9.93
CA TYR A 20 -3.44 -4.85 -8.67
C TYR A 20 -4.38 -3.65 -8.88
N GLU A 21 -4.13 -2.82 -9.89
CA GLU A 21 -4.99 -1.68 -10.20
C GLU A 21 -6.38 -2.11 -10.68
N GLU A 22 -6.45 -3.13 -11.53
CA GLU A 22 -7.72 -3.76 -11.92
C GLU A 22 -8.50 -4.27 -10.70
N ALA A 23 -7.82 -4.99 -9.80
CA ALA A 23 -8.43 -5.49 -8.57
C ALA A 23 -8.90 -4.35 -7.63
N ARG A 24 -8.14 -3.24 -7.52
CA ARG A 24 -8.53 -2.06 -6.74
C ARG A 24 -9.80 -1.43 -7.29
N LYS A 25 -9.86 -1.20 -8.60
CA LYS A 25 -11.05 -0.66 -9.28
C LYS A 25 -12.26 -1.57 -9.12
N TYR A 26 -12.08 -2.87 -9.31
CA TYR A 26 -13.13 -3.87 -9.11
C TYR A 26 -13.64 -3.85 -7.66
N SER A 27 -12.73 -3.80 -6.68
CA SER A 27 -13.06 -3.79 -5.26
C SER A 27 -13.89 -2.57 -4.86
N LEU A 28 -13.57 -1.40 -5.42
CA LEU A 28 -14.35 -0.17 -5.22
C LEU A 28 -15.74 -0.25 -5.87
N ALA A 29 -15.84 -0.84 -7.06
CA ALA A 29 -17.10 -0.96 -7.79
C ALA A 29 -18.02 -2.08 -7.24
N ASN A 30 -17.46 -3.10 -6.58
CA ASN A 30 -18.17 -4.32 -6.17
C ASN A 30 -17.94 -4.64 -4.69
N TYR A 31 -18.42 -3.77 -3.81
CA TYR A 31 -18.21 -3.88 -2.37
C TYR A 31 -18.65 -5.24 -1.78
N ASP A 32 -19.83 -5.75 -2.17
CA ASP A 32 -20.35 -7.01 -1.63
C ASP A 32 -19.48 -8.22 -2.02
N GLU A 33 -18.92 -8.22 -3.23
CA GLU A 33 -17.99 -9.26 -3.69
C GLU A 33 -16.65 -9.17 -2.97
N LEU A 34 -16.12 -7.97 -2.78
CA LEU A 34 -14.93 -7.72 -1.97
C LEU A 34 -15.13 -8.24 -0.55
N LYS A 35 -16.25 -7.86 0.09
CA LYS A 35 -16.60 -8.27 1.45
C LYS A 35 -16.72 -9.78 1.58
N LYS A 36 -17.45 -10.43 0.67
CA LYS A 36 -17.59 -11.90 0.64
C LYS A 36 -16.24 -12.59 0.53
N THR A 37 -15.37 -12.11 -0.37
CA THR A 37 -14.02 -12.65 -0.54
C THR A 37 -13.19 -12.45 0.72
N PHE A 38 -13.22 -11.25 1.30
CA PHE A 38 -12.47 -10.91 2.51
C PHE A 38 -12.89 -11.75 3.72
N ILE A 39 -14.20 -11.96 3.93
CA ILE A 39 -14.71 -12.88 4.97
C ILE A 39 -14.22 -14.30 4.70
N ALA A 40 -14.30 -14.78 3.45
CA ALA A 40 -13.92 -16.14 3.11
C ALA A 40 -12.44 -16.44 3.42
N VAL A 41 -11.54 -15.47 3.24
CA VAL A 41 -10.10 -15.65 3.50
C VAL A 41 -9.70 -15.35 4.95
N THR A 42 -10.30 -14.34 5.58
CA THR A 42 -9.92 -13.94 6.96
C THR A 42 -10.70 -14.67 8.05
N LYS A 43 -11.86 -15.24 7.71
CA LYS A 43 -12.83 -15.83 8.65
C LYS A 43 -13.33 -14.85 9.72
N LEU A 44 -13.18 -13.55 9.50
CA LEU A 44 -13.66 -12.52 10.41
C LEU A 44 -15.18 -12.39 10.33
N PRO A 45 -15.85 -12.01 11.45
CA PRO A 45 -17.28 -11.71 11.43
C PRO A 45 -17.61 -10.56 10.49
N ASP A 46 -18.83 -10.60 9.94
CA ASP A 46 -19.36 -9.63 8.99
C ASP A 46 -19.16 -8.16 9.42
N ALA A 47 -19.55 -7.83 10.65
CA ALA A 47 -19.42 -6.47 11.20
C ALA A 47 -17.96 -6.01 11.35
N VAL A 48 -17.02 -6.93 11.60
CA VAL A 48 -15.59 -6.61 11.70
C VAL A 48 -15.03 -6.31 10.31
N VAL A 49 -15.44 -7.08 9.30
CA VAL A 49 -15.06 -6.85 7.91
C VAL A 49 -15.62 -5.53 7.40
N ASP A 50 -16.87 -5.20 7.74
CA ASP A 50 -17.46 -3.89 7.42
C ASP A 50 -16.63 -2.75 7.96
N LYS A 51 -16.28 -2.80 9.26
CA LYS A 51 -15.44 -1.77 9.87
C LYS A 51 -14.07 -1.68 9.21
N GLN A 52 -13.49 -2.81 8.83
CA GLN A 52 -12.20 -2.83 8.16
C GLN A 52 -12.29 -2.16 6.78
N LEU A 53 -13.22 -2.61 5.93
CA LEU A 53 -13.29 -2.18 4.53
C LEU A 53 -13.91 -0.80 4.33
N LYS A 54 -14.82 -0.36 5.21
CA LYS A 54 -15.48 0.95 5.10
C LYS A 54 -14.73 2.08 5.80
N GLU A 55 -13.98 1.78 6.87
CA GLU A 55 -13.40 2.83 7.73
C GLU A 55 -11.87 2.78 7.87
N ARG A 56 -11.24 1.61 7.70
CA ARG A 56 -9.81 1.41 8.04
C ARG A 56 -8.91 1.05 6.86
N THR A 57 -9.51 0.78 5.71
CA THR A 57 -8.79 0.45 4.48
C THR A 57 -9.13 1.50 3.44
N GLU A 58 -8.12 2.24 3.02
CA GLU A 58 -8.29 3.23 1.95
C GLU A 58 -7.88 2.62 0.61
N LEU A 59 -8.80 2.63 -0.37
CA LEU A 59 -8.58 2.08 -1.72
C LEU A 59 -8.73 3.13 -2.82
N THR A 60 -9.06 4.39 -2.52
CA THR A 60 -9.28 5.43 -3.55
C THR A 60 -7.98 5.96 -4.17
N HIS A 61 -6.82 5.65 -3.59
CA HIS A 61 -5.50 6.04 -4.10
C HIS A 61 -4.72 4.82 -4.61
N SER A 62 -4.16 4.92 -5.82
CA SER A 62 -3.25 3.91 -6.37
C SER A 62 -1.76 4.27 -6.18
N ARG A 63 -1.46 5.54 -5.93
CA ARG A 63 -0.09 6.06 -5.70
C ARG A 63 0.11 6.50 -4.26
N ILE A 64 1.35 6.41 -3.79
CA ILE A 64 1.79 7.05 -2.55
C ILE A 64 1.89 8.56 -2.83
N GLY A 65 0.92 9.32 -2.33
CA GLY A 65 0.90 10.78 -2.41
C GLY A 65 1.56 11.46 -1.20
N SER A 66 1.45 12.78 -1.15
CA SER A 66 2.00 13.60 -0.06
C SER A 66 1.47 13.17 1.31
N ALA A 67 0.16 12.98 1.44
CA ALA A 67 -0.47 12.59 2.70
C ALA A 67 0.07 11.24 3.22
N GLN A 68 0.24 10.26 2.34
CA GLN A 68 0.82 8.96 2.69
C GLN A 68 2.29 9.11 3.09
N ARG A 69 3.09 9.87 2.32
CA ARG A 69 4.50 10.13 2.65
C ARG A 69 4.65 10.83 4.00
N GLU A 70 3.86 11.85 4.27
CA GLU A 70 3.88 12.59 5.54
C GLU A 70 3.52 11.69 6.73
N SER A 71 2.48 10.85 6.58
CA SER A 71 2.07 9.90 7.61
C SER A 71 3.17 8.87 7.91
N ILE A 72 3.83 8.33 6.88
CA ILE A 72 4.93 7.36 7.03
C ILE A 72 6.14 8.04 7.70
N LEU A 73 6.49 9.27 7.29
CA LEU A 73 7.58 10.02 7.91
C LEU A 73 7.32 10.26 9.40
N ALA A 74 6.11 10.71 9.74
CA ALA A 74 5.72 10.93 11.12
C ALA A 74 5.80 9.64 11.96
N ALA A 75 5.34 8.51 11.41
CA ALA A 75 5.44 7.21 12.06
C ALA A 75 6.90 6.79 12.29
N GLY A 76 7.77 6.96 11.28
CA GLY A 76 9.20 6.66 11.41
C GLY A 76 9.90 7.51 12.46
N LEU A 77 9.60 8.81 12.52
CA LEU A 77 10.14 9.71 13.54
C LEU A 77 9.63 9.35 14.95
N ALA A 78 8.36 8.98 15.08
CA ALA A 78 7.81 8.51 16.36
C ALA A 78 8.48 7.21 16.83
N LEU A 79 8.73 6.26 15.92
CA LEU A 79 9.46 5.02 16.23
C LEU A 79 10.92 5.29 16.62
N GLN A 80 11.57 6.28 16.00
CA GLN A 80 12.91 6.71 16.40
C GLN A 80 12.92 7.34 17.79
N GLN A 81 11.95 8.22 18.09
CA GLN A 81 11.80 8.81 19.43
C GLN A 81 11.52 7.76 20.51
N ALA A 82 10.77 6.71 20.17
CA ALA A 82 10.50 5.58 21.05
C ALA A 82 11.71 4.62 21.21
N GLY A 83 12.83 4.85 20.52
CA GLY A 83 14.03 4.02 20.56
C GLY A 83 13.90 2.69 19.81
N VAL A 84 12.85 2.50 19.02
CA VAL A 84 12.68 1.31 18.15
C VAL A 84 13.57 1.42 16.91
N ILE A 85 13.67 2.62 16.34
CA ILE A 85 14.63 2.94 15.27
C ILE A 85 15.83 3.65 15.92
N ASP A 86 17.04 3.30 15.50
CA ASP A 86 18.27 3.91 16.00
C ASP A 86 18.26 5.44 15.79
N ALA A 87 18.68 6.19 16.79
CA ALA A 87 18.70 7.66 16.76
C ALA A 87 19.59 8.24 15.65
N LYS A 88 20.55 7.46 15.12
CA LYS A 88 21.45 7.86 14.03
C LYS A 88 20.86 7.59 12.64
N THR A 89 19.74 6.87 12.55
CA THR A 89 19.10 6.59 11.25
C THR A 89 18.51 7.86 10.66
N ASP A 90 18.87 8.18 9.41
CA ASP A 90 18.16 9.20 8.64
C ASP A 90 16.85 8.63 8.10
N VAL A 91 15.79 8.75 8.91
CA VAL A 91 14.45 8.25 8.59
C VAL A 91 13.90 8.88 7.31
N LYS A 92 14.19 10.17 7.08
CA LYS A 92 13.70 10.89 5.90
C LYS A 92 14.38 10.35 4.64
N ALA A 93 15.70 10.19 4.66
CA ALA A 93 16.43 9.66 3.52
C ALA A 93 16.03 8.21 3.22
N ALA A 94 15.79 7.39 4.25
CA ALA A 94 15.30 6.02 4.07
C ALA A 94 13.89 5.97 3.47
N LEU A 95 13.00 6.88 3.87
CA LEU A 95 11.67 6.97 3.25
C LEU A 95 11.77 7.41 1.79
N ASP A 96 12.57 8.42 1.50
CA ASP A 96 12.70 8.99 0.16
C ASP A 96 13.33 8.00 -0.83
N SER A 97 14.21 7.10 -0.38
CA SER A 97 14.76 6.06 -1.25
C SER A 97 13.80 4.90 -1.52
N LEU A 98 12.77 4.71 -0.67
CA LEU A 98 11.79 3.62 -0.80
C LEU A 98 10.56 4.01 -1.61
N ILE A 99 10.21 5.30 -1.66
CA ILE A 99 9.13 5.79 -2.52
C ILE A 99 9.66 5.89 -3.94
N ASP A 100 9.28 4.91 -4.76
CA ASP A 100 9.69 4.79 -6.16
C ASP A 100 8.48 5.03 -7.09
N ASP A 101 8.59 6.04 -7.96
CA ASP A 101 7.60 6.41 -8.97
C ASP A 101 8.05 6.07 -10.41
N GLN A 102 9.17 5.35 -10.58
CA GLN A 102 9.76 5.02 -11.88
C GLN A 102 8.88 4.09 -12.71
N VAL A 103 8.04 3.27 -12.09
CA VAL A 103 7.11 2.39 -12.80
C VAL A 103 5.79 3.13 -13.00
N PRO A 104 5.42 3.50 -14.25
CA PRO A 104 4.14 4.15 -14.49
C PRO A 104 3.02 3.20 -14.10
N LEU A 105 2.12 3.67 -13.21
CA LEU A 105 0.90 2.93 -12.93
C LEU A 105 -0.02 2.95 -14.15
N PRO A 106 -0.63 1.82 -14.50
CA PRO A 106 -1.56 1.73 -15.62
C PRO A 106 -2.78 2.62 -15.38
N THR A 107 -3.23 3.27 -16.45
CA THR A 107 -4.35 4.23 -16.43
C THR A 107 -5.70 3.60 -16.76
N ASN A 108 -5.72 2.35 -17.27
CA ASN A 108 -6.89 1.59 -17.72
C ASN A 108 -8.03 1.58 -16.70
#